data_AF-A0A1F5K723-F1
#
_entry.id   AF-A0A1F5K723-F1
#
_cell.length_a   1.000
_cell.length_b   1.000
_cell.length_c   1.000
_cell.angle_alpha   90.00
_cell.angle_beta   90.00
_cell.angle_gamma   90.00
#
_symmetry.space_group_name_H-M   'P 1'
#
loop_
_entity.id
_entity.type
_entity.pdbx_description
1 polymer ?
#
loop_
_entity_poly.entity_id
_entity_poly.type
_entity_poly.pdbx_seq_one_letter_code
_entity_poly.pdbx_strand_id
1 'polypeptide(L)'
;MVNKREKNANFEDQVREIRDLVEIVVDKVRTLEAFQSVVMEQLRTIKDQQSLMNKKLDDPDTGLERINEKLDTNTESVVNIEQTIAVYKDMYRINDDNARKLEKRVKKLEDNAGIEAPPELELLEVS
;
A
#
# COMPACT_ATOMS: atom_id res chain seq x y z
N MET A 1 -44.81 71.25 -20.47
CA MET A 1 -44.26 70.57 -21.67
C MET A 1 -42.78 70.34 -21.41
N VAL A 2 -42.34 69.10 -21.18
CA VAL A 2 -40.91 68.80 -20.98
C VAL A 2 -40.16 69.17 -22.26
N ASN A 3 -39.09 69.95 -22.11
CA ASN A 3 -38.36 70.55 -23.22
C ASN A 3 -37.65 69.44 -24.02
N LYS A 4 -37.76 69.45 -25.35
CA LYS A 4 -37.19 68.41 -26.23
C LYS A 4 -35.68 68.20 -26.00
N ARG A 5 -34.97 69.25 -25.55
CA ARG A 5 -33.55 69.20 -25.18
C ARG A 5 -33.27 68.39 -23.91
N GLU A 6 -34.13 68.45 -22.89
CA GLU A 6 -33.95 67.70 -21.65
C GLU A 6 -34.18 66.19 -21.86
N LYS A 7 -35.14 65.82 -22.72
CA LYS A 7 -35.36 64.42 -23.10
C LYS A 7 -34.17 63.84 -23.86
N ASN A 8 -33.57 64.62 -24.76
CA ASN A 8 -32.39 64.20 -25.51
C ASN A 8 -31.17 64.03 -24.61
N ALA A 9 -30.94 64.97 -23.67
CA ALA A 9 -29.83 64.86 -22.71
C ALA A 9 -29.96 63.60 -21.81
N ASN A 10 -31.16 63.34 -21.26
CA ASN A 10 -31.42 62.14 -20.46
C ASN A 10 -31.23 60.84 -21.28
N PHE A 11 -31.62 60.85 -22.55
CA PHE A 11 -31.39 59.71 -23.45
C PHE A 11 -29.89 59.49 -23.73
N GLU A 12 -29.12 60.55 -23.94
CA GLU A 12 -27.66 60.47 -24.13
C GLU A 12 -26.95 59.92 -22.88
N ASP A 13 -27.37 60.34 -21.68
CA ASP A 13 -26.83 59.82 -20.42
C ASP A 13 -27.15 58.33 -20.24
N GLN A 14 -28.38 57.90 -20.53
CA GLN A 14 -28.76 56.48 -20.49
C GLN A 14 -27.99 55.65 -21.51
N VAL A 15 -27.77 56.16 -22.72
CA VAL A 15 -26.97 55.48 -23.75
C VAL A 15 -25.51 55.35 -23.30
N ARG A 16 -24.97 56.36 -22.61
CA ARG A 16 -23.62 56.30 -22.04
C ARG A 16 -23.52 55.24 -20.94
N GLU A 17 -24.46 55.22 -20.01
CA GLU A 17 -24.49 54.23 -18.93
C GLU A 17 -24.60 52.79 -19.47
N ILE A 18 -25.46 52.58 -20.47
CA ILE A 18 -25.58 51.28 -21.14
C ILE A 18 -24.26 50.88 -21.82
N ARG A 19 -23.57 51.83 -22.45
CA ARG A 19 -22.27 51.58 -23.09
C ARG A 19 -21.22 51.12 -22.08
N ASP A 20 -21.12 51.83 -20.95
CA ASP A 20 -20.16 51.50 -19.90
C ASP A 20 -20.45 50.11 -19.31
N LEU A 21 -21.74 49.77 -19.09
CA LEU A 21 -22.15 48.43 -18.67
C LEU A 21 -21.81 47.35 -19.71
N VAL A 22 -22.00 47.62 -21.00
CA VAL A 22 -21.64 46.68 -22.07
C VAL A 22 -20.13 46.44 -22.10
N GLU A 23 -19.31 47.48 -21.92
CA GLU A 23 -17.85 47.35 -21.86
C GLU A 23 -17.41 46.47 -20.68
N ILE A 24 -18.00 46.68 -19.50
CA ILE A 24 -17.77 45.83 -18.32
C ILE A 24 -18.17 44.37 -18.59
N VAL A 25 -19.31 44.14 -19.25
CA VAL A 25 -19.75 42.79 -19.60
C VAL A 25 -18.77 42.13 -20.57
N VAL A 26 -18.30 42.86 -21.59
CA VAL A 26 -17.31 42.36 -22.54
C VAL A 26 -16.02 41.94 -21.84
N ASP A 27 -15.51 42.75 -20.91
CA ASP A 27 -14.29 42.42 -20.18
C ASP A 27 -14.47 41.22 -19.24
N LYS A 28 -15.64 41.09 -18.61
CA LYS A 28 -15.97 39.89 -17.82
C LYS A 28 -16.06 38.63 -18.69
N VAL A 29 -16.67 38.72 -19.86
CA VAL A 29 -16.74 37.59 -20.81
C VAL A 29 -15.34 37.16 -21.23
N ARG A 30 -14.46 38.11 -21.60
CA ARG A 30 -13.05 37.81 -21.93
C ARG A 30 -12.31 37.15 -20.78
N THR A 31 -12.53 37.63 -19.55
CA THR A 31 -11.92 37.04 -18.35
C THR A 31 -12.40 35.61 -18.12
N LEU A 32 -13.69 35.34 -18.34
CA LEU A 32 -14.25 33.98 -18.25
C LEU A 32 -13.69 33.04 -19.31
N GLU A 33 -13.51 33.50 -20.54
CA GLU A 33 -12.91 32.70 -21.63
C GLU A 33 -11.45 32.34 -21.31
N ALA A 34 -10.68 33.28 -20.76
CA ALA A 34 -9.32 33.03 -20.30
C ALA A 34 -9.32 32.00 -19.14
N PHE A 35 -10.19 32.18 -18.15
CA PHE A 35 -10.32 31.24 -17.03
C PHE A 35 -10.71 29.83 -17.50
N GLN A 36 -11.68 29.72 -18.42
CA GLN A 36 -12.10 28.45 -19.00
C GLN A 36 -10.96 27.75 -19.72
N SER A 37 -10.12 28.50 -20.44
CA SER A 37 -8.94 27.95 -21.12
C SER A 37 -7.94 27.34 -20.13
N VAL A 38 -7.65 28.05 -19.03
CA VAL A 38 -6.77 27.55 -17.95
C VAL A 38 -7.36 26.31 -17.29
N VAL A 39 -8.66 26.31 -16.98
CA VAL A 39 -9.34 25.15 -16.37
C VAL A 39 -9.29 23.94 -17.30
N MET A 40 -9.49 24.12 -18.61
CA MET A 40 -9.39 23.02 -19.58
C MET A 40 -7.98 22.42 -19.64
N GLU A 41 -6.94 23.23 -19.55
CA GLU A 41 -5.56 22.75 -19.49
C GLU A 41 -5.30 21.96 -18.20
N GLN A 42 -5.72 22.50 -17.04
CA GLN A 42 -5.61 21.79 -15.76
C GLN A 42 -6.36 20.45 -15.78
N LEU A 43 -7.56 20.40 -16.35
CA LEU A 43 -8.33 19.15 -16.47
C LEU A 43 -7.61 18.12 -17.35
N ARG A 44 -6.93 18.54 -18.42
CA ARG A 44 -6.09 17.64 -19.23
C ARG A 44 -4.94 17.08 -18.41
N THR A 45 -4.20 17.93 -17.70
CA THR A 45 -3.10 17.49 -16.84
C THR A 45 -3.57 16.50 -15.77
N ILE A 46 -4.70 16.77 -15.11
CA ILE A 46 -5.26 15.86 -14.10
C ILE A 46 -5.63 14.52 -14.73
N LYS A 47 -6.27 14.53 -15.91
CA LYS A 47 -6.63 13.31 -16.63
C LYS A 47 -5.40 12.48 -17.03
N ASP A 48 -4.34 13.14 -17.48
CA ASP A 48 -3.09 12.47 -17.84
C ASP A 48 -2.40 11.86 -16.61
N GLN A 49 -2.36 12.60 -15.49
CA GLN A 49 -1.84 12.09 -14.23
C GLN A 49 -2.66 10.90 -13.72
N GLN A 50 -3.99 10.97 -13.78
CA GLN A 50 -4.86 9.87 -13.38
C GLN A 50 -4.64 8.61 -14.24
N SER A 51 -4.47 8.79 -15.56
CA SER A 51 -4.16 7.69 -16.48
C SER A 51 -2.82 7.02 -16.14
N LEU A 52 -1.79 7.81 -15.82
CA LEU A 52 -0.48 7.29 -15.39
C LEU A 52 -0.57 6.56 -14.05
N MET A 53 -1.32 7.06 -13.08
CA MET A 53 -1.52 6.40 -11.80
C MET A 53 -2.23 5.05 -11.97
N ASN A 54 -3.31 5.00 -12.75
CA ASN A 54 -4.01 3.74 -13.01
C ASN A 54 -3.08 2.71 -13.65
N LYS A 55 -2.28 3.10 -14.65
CA LYS A 55 -1.30 2.20 -15.26
C LYS A 55 -0.29 1.64 -14.27
N LYS A 56 0.14 2.43 -13.28
CA LYS A 56 1.08 1.96 -12.23
C LYS A 56 0.41 1.03 -11.22
N LEU A 57 -0.87 1.24 -10.94
CA LEU A 57 -1.64 0.37 -10.04
C LEU A 57 -1.93 -0.99 -10.69
N ASP A 58 -2.23 -0.98 -12.00
CA ASP A 58 -2.49 -2.16 -12.83
C ASP A 58 -1.21 -2.78 -13.41
N ASP A 59 -0.03 -2.25 -13.07
CA ASP A 59 1.24 -2.76 -13.57
C ASP A 59 1.48 -4.18 -13.01
N PRO A 60 1.63 -5.21 -13.86
CA PRO A 60 1.75 -6.59 -13.40
C PRO A 60 3.10 -6.89 -12.73
N ASP A 61 4.10 -6.02 -12.86
CA ASP A 61 5.43 -6.21 -12.25
C ASP A 61 5.55 -5.48 -10.90
N THR A 62 4.87 -4.34 -10.75
CA THR A 62 5.04 -3.40 -9.63
C THR A 62 3.75 -2.96 -8.95
N GLY A 63 2.59 -3.31 -9.52
CA GLY A 63 1.27 -2.97 -9.04
C GLY A 63 0.84 -3.77 -7.80
N LEU A 64 -0.32 -3.40 -7.27
CA LEU A 64 -0.85 -3.97 -6.02
C LEU A 64 -1.15 -5.47 -6.16
N GLU A 65 -1.63 -5.90 -7.32
CA GLU A 65 -1.93 -7.31 -7.60
C GLU A 65 -0.69 -8.19 -7.42
N ARG A 66 0.45 -7.77 -7.98
CA ARG A 66 1.70 -8.53 -7.86
C ARG A 66 2.27 -8.55 -6.44
N ILE A 67 2.08 -7.46 -5.70
CA ILE A 67 2.45 -7.42 -4.28
C ILE A 67 1.61 -8.42 -3.49
N ASN A 68 0.31 -8.49 -3.75
CA ASN A 68 -0.58 -9.46 -3.11
C ASN A 68 -0.18 -10.90 -3.45
N GLU A 69 0.09 -11.21 -4.73
CA GLU A 69 0.55 -12.56 -5.12
C GLU A 69 1.84 -12.98 -4.42
N LYS A 70 2.81 -12.06 -4.29
CA LYS A 70 4.06 -12.32 -3.56
C LYS A 70 3.81 -12.52 -2.06
N LEU A 71 2.87 -11.77 -1.48
CA LEU A 71 2.48 -11.93 -0.07
C LEU A 71 1.82 -13.29 0.17
N ASP A 72 0.93 -13.73 -0.71
CA ASP A 72 0.27 -15.03 -0.61
C ASP A 72 1.30 -16.17 -0.71
N THR A 73 2.19 -16.10 -1.70
CA THR A 73 3.29 -17.08 -1.89
C THR A 73 4.21 -17.14 -0.66
N ASN A 74 4.57 -15.99 -0.10
CA ASN A 74 5.40 -15.92 1.09
C ASN A 74 4.67 -16.48 2.32
N THR A 75 3.36 -16.22 2.44
CA THR A 75 2.53 -16.75 3.53
C THR A 75 2.49 -18.27 3.49
N GLU A 76 2.26 -18.87 2.32
CA GLU A 76 2.30 -20.32 2.15
C GLU A 76 3.67 -20.90 2.50
N SER A 77 4.76 -20.23 2.09
CA SER A 77 6.12 -20.64 2.40
C SER A 77 6.40 -20.62 3.90
N VAL A 78 5.93 -19.60 4.61
CA VAL A 78 6.08 -19.49 6.08
C VAL A 78 5.30 -20.61 6.78
N VAL A 79 4.06 -20.88 6.37
CA VAL A 79 3.25 -21.98 6.93
C VAL A 79 3.96 -23.34 6.77
N ASN A 80 4.55 -23.60 5.60
CA ASN A 80 5.31 -24.83 5.35
C ASN A 80 6.57 -24.93 6.24
N ILE A 81 7.27 -23.83 6.47
CA ILE A 81 8.43 -23.78 7.37
C ILE A 81 7.98 -24.06 8.81
N GLU A 82 6.90 -23.44 9.28
CA GLU A 82 6.37 -23.67 10.63
C GLU A 82 5.97 -25.13 10.85
N GLN A 83 5.30 -25.75 9.87
CA GLN A 83 4.97 -27.18 9.92
C GLN A 83 6.23 -28.05 9.98
N THR A 84 7.23 -27.75 9.16
CA THR A 84 8.51 -28.48 9.15
C THR A 84 9.23 -28.36 10.50
N ILE A 85 9.26 -27.17 11.10
CA ILE A 85 9.83 -26.94 12.43
C ILE A 85 9.06 -27.71 13.51
N ALA A 86 7.72 -27.75 13.44
CA ALA A 86 6.91 -28.53 14.37
C ALA A 86 7.23 -30.03 14.30
N VAL A 87 7.37 -30.57 13.08
CA VAL A 87 7.77 -31.98 12.87
C VAL A 87 9.17 -32.23 13.46
N TYR A 88 10.14 -31.35 13.19
CA TYR A 88 11.49 -31.50 13.76
C TYR A 88 11.47 -31.44 15.29
N LYS A 89 10.68 -30.54 15.88
CA LYS A 89 10.51 -30.46 17.34
C LYS A 89 10.00 -31.78 17.91
N ASP A 90 8.99 -32.39 17.29
CA ASP A 90 8.47 -33.68 17.72
C ASP A 90 9.50 -34.81 17.56
N MET A 91 10.25 -34.82 16.45
CA MET A 91 11.33 -35.78 16.22
C MET A 91 12.43 -35.66 17.28
N TYR A 92 12.85 -34.43 17.63
CA TYR A 92 13.86 -34.23 18.68
C TYR A 92 13.36 -34.70 20.05
N ARG A 93 12.09 -34.45 20.39
CA ARG A 93 11.50 -34.97 21.63
C ARG A 93 11.49 -36.50 21.67
N ILE A 94 11.08 -37.15 20.58
CA ILE A 94 11.09 -38.62 20.49
C ILE A 94 12.51 -39.17 20.58
N ASN A 95 13.48 -38.53 19.92
CA ASN A 95 14.87 -38.92 19.97
C ASN A 95 15.47 -38.77 21.38
N ASP A 96 15.17 -37.68 22.09
CA ASP A 96 15.58 -37.50 23.49
C ASP A 96 14.98 -38.59 24.40
N ASP A 97 13.68 -38.85 24.27
CA ASP A 97 13.01 -39.93 25.02
C ASP A 97 13.65 -41.31 24.75
N ASN A 98 13.99 -41.59 23.50
CA ASN A 98 14.63 -42.86 23.12
C ASN A 98 16.08 -42.94 23.60
N ALA A 99 16.84 -41.84 23.53
CA ALA A 99 18.20 -41.75 24.03
C ALA A 99 18.24 -41.99 25.55
N ARG A 100 17.36 -41.35 26.32
CA ARG A 100 17.24 -41.56 27.78
C ARG A 100 16.85 -43.00 28.12
N LYS A 101 16.00 -43.65 27.33
CA LYS A 101 15.66 -45.08 27.50
C LYS A 101 16.86 -45.98 27.22
N LEU A 102 17.65 -45.66 26.20
CA LEU A 102 18.86 -46.40 25.85
C LEU A 102 19.92 -46.24 26.95
N GLU A 103 20.18 -45.02 27.40
CA GLU A 103 21.09 -44.73 28.51
C GLU A 103 20.74 -45.54 29.76
N LYS A 104 19.46 -45.55 30.17
CA LYS A 104 18.99 -46.38 31.30
C LYS A 104 19.23 -47.88 31.09
N ARG A 105 19.16 -48.38 29.86
CA ARG A 105 19.42 -49.79 29.54
C ARG A 105 20.92 -50.09 29.55
N VAL A 106 21.74 -49.20 29.00
CA VAL A 106 23.19 -49.31 28.95
C VAL A 106 23.77 -49.28 30.36
N LYS A 107 23.35 -48.31 31.18
CA LYS A 107 23.76 -48.22 32.60
C LYS A 107 23.50 -49.51 33.37
N LYS A 108 22.31 -50.11 33.21
CA LYS A 108 22.00 -51.41 33.82
C LYS A 108 22.94 -52.54 33.36
N LEU A 109 23.39 -52.51 32.11
CA LEU A 109 24.32 -53.50 31.58
C LEU A 109 25.74 -53.27 32.09
N GLU A 110 26.18 -52.01 32.16
CA GLU A 110 27.47 -51.59 32.70
C GLU A 110 27.59 -51.93 34.18
N ASP A 111 26.55 -51.62 34.98
CA ASP A 111 26.46 -51.98 36.40
C ASP A 111 26.59 -53.52 36.59
N ASN A 112 25.91 -54.30 35.76
CA ASN A 112 25.98 -55.77 35.81
C ASN A 112 27.33 -56.33 35.34
N ALA A 113 28.04 -55.60 34.48
CA ALA A 113 29.35 -55.98 33.96
C ALA A 113 30.52 -55.45 34.81
N GLY A 114 30.27 -54.53 35.75
CA GLY A 114 31.30 -53.84 36.52
C GLY A 114 32.14 -52.88 35.68
N ILE A 115 31.56 -52.31 34.61
CA ILE A 115 32.22 -51.36 33.71
C ILE A 115 31.79 -49.95 34.12
N GLU A 116 32.75 -49.02 34.19
CA GLU A 116 32.47 -47.60 34.41
C GLU A 116 32.37 -46.88 33.06
N ALA A 117 31.25 -46.22 32.81
CA ALA A 117 31.01 -45.49 31.57
C ALA A 117 31.86 -44.22 31.51
N PRO A 118 32.48 -43.91 30.37
CA PRO A 118 33.20 -42.67 30.21
C PRO A 118 32.24 -41.46 30.10
N PRO A 119 32.60 -40.28 30.63
CA PRO A 119 31.69 -39.13 30.78
C PRO A 119 31.11 -38.60 29.47
N GLU A 120 31.81 -38.77 28.34
CA GLU A 120 31.32 -38.34 27.02
C GLU A 120 30.11 -39.13 26.50
N LEU A 121 29.78 -40.27 27.13
CA LEU A 121 28.61 -41.08 26.78
C LEU A 121 27.39 -40.79 27.66
N GLU A 122 27.54 -39.93 28.67
CA GLU A 122 26.42 -39.47 29.49
C GLU A 122 25.63 -38.38 28.77
N LEU A 123 24.30 -38.46 28.83
CA LEU A 123 23.45 -37.43 28.24
C LEU A 123 23.54 -36.14 29.08
N LEU A 124 23.80 -35.02 28.42
CA LEU A 124 23.79 -33.70 29.06
C LEU A 124 22.35 -33.31 29.42
N GLU A 125 22.14 -32.85 30.66
CA GLU A 125 20.88 -32.20 31.02
C GLU A 125 20.82 -30.81 30.38
N VAL A 126 20.00 -30.69 29.34
CA VAL A 126 19.67 -29.40 28.72
C VAL A 126 18.36 -28.92 29.34
N SER A 127 18.45 -27.92 30.22
CA SER A 127 17.32 -27.25 30.89
C SER A 127 16.67 -26.19 30.01
#